data_AF-A0A0M3KIV2-F1
#
_entry.id   AF-A0A0M3KIV2-F1
#
_cell.length_a   1.000
_cell.length_b   1.000
_cell.length_c   1.000
_cell.angle_alpha   90.00
_cell.angle_beta   90.00
_cell.angle_gamma   90.00
#
_symmetry.space_group_name_H-M   'P 1'
#
loop_
_entity.id
_entity.type
_entity.pdbx_description
1 polymer ?
#
loop_
_entity_poly.entity_id
_entity_poly.type
_entity_poly.pdbx_seq_one_letter_code
_entity_poly.pdbx_strand_id
1 'polypeptide(L)'
;MNVCENIGEHMIGNVYVKFVREEDAEKAVNDLSNRWFNGQPIYAELSPVTDFREARCRQHEVTTCSKGGFCNFMHLKAISPELGERLYGRRLAQFYFDVSH
;
A
#
# COMPACT_ATOMS: atom_id res chain seq x y z
N MET A 1 -5.86 -0.16 1.61
CA MET A 1 -4.68 -1.05 1.55
C MET A 1 -3.88 -0.65 0.34
N ASN A 2 -2.55 -0.63 0.46
CA ASN A 2 -1.62 -0.24 -0.60
C ASN A 2 -0.58 -1.34 -0.80
N VAL A 3 -0.29 -1.70 -2.05
CA VAL A 3 0.74 -2.69 -2.41
C VAL A 3 1.79 -2.00 -3.25
N CYS A 4 3.05 -2.13 -2.87
CA CYS A 4 4.17 -1.51 -3.57
C CYS A 4 4.70 -2.40 -4.69
N GLU A 5 4.83 -1.83 -5.89
CA GLU A 5 5.54 -2.40 -7.04
C GLU A 5 6.92 -1.73 -7.25
N ASN A 6 7.48 -1.15 -6.18
CA ASN A 6 8.85 -0.67 -6.19
C ASN A 6 9.82 -1.79 -6.61
N ILE A 7 10.93 -1.40 -7.24
CA ILE A 7 12.01 -2.32 -7.63
C ILE A 7 13.10 -2.38 -6.54
N GLY A 8 13.29 -1.29 -5.78
CA GLY A 8 14.31 -1.21 -4.74
C GLY A 8 14.02 -2.15 -3.57
N GLU A 9 15.05 -2.85 -3.08
CA GLU A 9 14.94 -3.90 -2.05
C GLU A 9 14.27 -3.45 -0.76
N HIS A 10 14.41 -2.18 -0.40
CA HIS A 10 13.82 -1.60 0.81
C HIS A 10 12.30 -1.35 0.70
N MET A 11 11.73 -1.38 -0.50
CA MET A 11 10.33 -1.06 -0.76
C MET A 11 9.57 -2.12 -1.56
N ILE A 12 10.30 -2.99 -2.28
CA ILE A 12 9.71 -3.99 -3.16
C ILE A 12 8.80 -4.95 -2.38
N GLY A 13 7.56 -5.09 -2.85
CA GLY A 13 6.59 -6.02 -2.26
C GLY A 13 6.00 -5.57 -0.94
N ASN A 14 6.36 -4.39 -0.40
CA ASN A 14 5.78 -3.90 0.85
C ASN A 14 4.27 -3.69 0.71
N VAL A 15 3.53 -4.13 1.72
CA VAL A 15 2.07 -3.99 1.82
C VAL A 15 1.73 -3.16 3.04
N TYR A 16 0.98 -2.08 2.83
CA TYR A 16 0.54 -1.18 3.90
C TYR A 16 -0.98 -1.24 4.09
N VAL A 17 -1.40 -1.39 5.33
CA VAL A 17 -2.81 -1.36 5.73
C VAL A 17 -2.99 -0.32 6.83
N LYS A 18 -3.84 0.67 6.58
CA LYS A 18 -4.23 1.66 7.59
C LYS A 18 -5.59 1.28 8.14
N PHE A 19 -5.62 1.01 9.44
CA PHE A 19 -6.84 0.78 10.20
C PHE A 19 -7.40 2.11 10.71
N VAL A 20 -8.68 2.11 11.09
CA VAL A 20 -9.32 3.28 11.69
C VAL A 20 -8.85 3.48 13.13
N ARG A 21 -8.58 2.38 13.84
CA ARG A 21 -8.12 2.36 15.24
C ARG A 21 -6.73 1.74 15.33
N GLU A 22 -5.90 2.26 16.23
CA GLU A 22 -4.55 1.74 16.48
C GLU A 22 -4.59 0.33 17.07
N GLU A 23 -5.56 0.05 17.95
CA GLU A 23 -5.81 -1.27 18.55
C GLU A 23 -6.02 -2.37 17.49
N ASP A 24 -6.72 -2.05 16.40
CA ASP A 24 -6.95 -2.99 15.29
C ASP A 24 -5.63 -3.29 14.54
N ALA A 25 -4.75 -2.30 14.43
CA ALA A 25 -3.44 -2.47 13.80
C ALA A 25 -2.52 -3.34 14.66
N GLU A 26 -2.48 -3.08 15.97
CA GLU A 26 -1.71 -3.89 16.93
C GLU A 26 -2.21 -5.34 16.94
N LYS A 27 -3.53 -5.54 16.99
CA LYS A 27 -4.13 -6.87 16.88
C LYS A 27 -3.75 -7.56 15.58
N ALA A 28 -3.80 -6.85 14.44
CA ALA A 28 -3.43 -7.43 13.16
C ALA A 28 -1.95 -7.87 13.11
N VAL A 29 -1.02 -7.08 13.67
CA VAL A 29 0.40 -7.46 13.78
C VAL A 29 0.56 -8.74 14.60
N ASN A 30 -0.10 -8.81 15.76
CA ASN A 30 -0.06 -9.99 16.63
C ASN A 30 -0.67 -11.22 15.96
N ASP A 31 -1.83 -11.07 15.30
CA ASP A 31 -2.53 -12.16 14.62
C ASP A 31 -1.78 -12.66 13.37
N LEU A 32 -0.99 -11.80 12.72
CA LEU A 32 -0.15 -12.16 11.57
C LEU A 32 1.17 -12.81 12.01
N SER A 33 1.62 -12.57 13.23
CA SER A 33 2.80 -13.21 13.81
C SER A 33 2.59 -14.72 13.85
N ASN A 34 3.44 -15.49 13.15
CA ASN A 34 3.35 -16.94 12.91
C ASN A 34 2.37 -17.42 11.83
N ARG A 35 1.82 -16.52 11.01
CA ARG A 35 1.07 -16.92 9.81
C ARG A 35 2.00 -17.05 8.61
N TRP A 36 1.56 -17.85 7.65
CA TRP A 36 2.29 -18.14 6.42
C TRP A 36 1.46 -17.72 5.21
N PHE A 37 2.13 -17.26 4.17
CA PHE A 37 1.55 -16.94 2.88
C PHE A 37 2.49 -17.41 1.76
N ASN A 38 1.96 -18.17 0.80
CA ASN A 38 2.72 -18.69 -0.33
C ASN A 38 4.03 -19.40 0.06
N GLY A 39 4.00 -20.21 1.13
CA GLY A 39 5.17 -20.94 1.61
C GLY A 39 6.24 -20.10 2.30
N GLN A 40 5.96 -18.84 2.63
CA GLN A 40 6.84 -17.94 3.38
C GLN A 40 6.15 -17.43 4.66
N PRO A 41 6.88 -17.21 5.76
CA PRO A 41 6.31 -16.55 6.94
C PRO A 41 5.92 -15.10 6.64
N ILE A 42 4.86 -14.62 7.26
CA ILE A 42 4.42 -13.23 7.15
C ILE A 42 5.15 -12.40 8.21
N TYR A 43 5.80 -11.32 7.77
CA TYR A 43 6.39 -10.31 8.64
C TYR A 43 5.47 -9.08 8.65
N ALA A 44 4.99 -8.70 9.83
CA ALA A 44 4.13 -7.54 10.03
C ALA A 44 4.68 -6.69 11.17
N GLU A 45 4.64 -5.37 11.01
CA GLU A 45 5.05 -4.40 12.01
C GLU A 45 4.15 -3.16 11.94
N LEU A 46 4.17 -2.35 13.01
CA LEU A 46 3.52 -1.05 13.00
C LEU A 46 4.38 -0.06 12.21
N SER A 47 3.76 0.60 11.22
CA SER A 47 4.44 1.59 10.39
C SER A 47 4.18 3.01 10.91
N PRO A 48 5.21 3.89 10.95
CA PRO A 48 5.03 5.30 11.30
C PRO A 48 4.33 6.12 10.21
N VAL A 49 4.02 5.53 9.05
CA VAL A 49 3.37 6.22 7.94
C VAL A 49 1.92 6.54 8.28
N THR A 50 1.63 7.82 8.52
CA THR A 50 0.30 8.30 8.89
C THR A 50 -0.51 8.82 7.70
N ASP A 51 0.14 9.36 6.67
CA ASP A 51 -0.50 9.84 5.44
C ASP A 51 0.16 9.22 4.19
N PHE A 52 -0.59 8.35 3.51
CA PHE A 52 -0.11 7.74 2.27
C PHE A 52 0.01 8.72 1.12
N ARG A 53 -0.76 9.82 1.10
CA ARG A 53 -0.70 10.79 0.00
C ARG A 53 0.69 11.42 -0.09
N GLU A 54 1.31 11.68 1.06
CA GLU A 54 2.67 12.22 1.16
C GLU A 54 3.76 11.16 1.01
N ALA A 55 3.44 9.89 1.26
CA ALA A 55 4.38 8.78 1.12
C ALA A 55 4.46 8.21 -0.31
N ARG A 56 3.52 8.54 -1.20
CA ARG A 56 3.46 8.05 -2.59
C ARG A 56 4.36 8.84 -3.53
N CYS A 57 4.89 8.14 -4.55
CA CYS A 57 5.67 8.77 -5.60
C CYS A 57 4.74 9.43 -6.64
N ARG A 58 4.61 10.75 -6.61
CA ARG A 58 3.77 11.50 -7.57
C ARG A 58 4.20 11.28 -9.03
N GLN A 59 5.49 11.11 -9.29
CA GLN A 59 5.96 10.85 -10.67
C GLN A 59 5.46 9.49 -11.18
N HIS A 60 5.48 8.45 -10.33
CA HIS A 60 5.01 7.10 -10.67
C HIS A 60 3.50 7.06 -10.94
N GLU A 61 2.72 7.96 -10.34
CA GLU A 61 1.28 8.04 -10.57
C GLU A 61 0.93 8.47 -12.00
N VAL A 62 1.77 9.30 -12.62
CA VAL A 62 1.50 9.88 -13.95
C VAL A 62 2.34 9.21 -15.04
N THR A 63 3.57 8.82 -14.73
CA THR A 63 4.56 8.33 -15.70
C THR A 63 5.52 7.34 -15.05
N THR A 64 6.47 6.78 -15.81
CA THR A 64 7.57 6.01 -15.22
C THR A 64 8.46 6.90 -14.36
N CYS A 65 8.64 6.53 -13.09
CA CYS A 65 9.57 7.22 -12.19
C CYS A 65 11.02 7.06 -12.65
N SER A 66 11.76 8.18 -12.79
CA SER A 66 13.15 8.19 -13.24
C SER A 66 14.15 7.69 -12.20
N LYS A 67 13.77 7.63 -10.92
CA LYS A 67 14.64 7.12 -9.84
C LYS A 67 14.76 5.60 -9.83
N GLY A 68 13.86 4.87 -10.49
CA GLY A 68 13.87 3.41 -10.54
C GLY A 68 13.98 2.79 -9.15
N GLY A 69 14.94 1.88 -8.96
CA GLY A 69 15.20 1.20 -7.69
C GLY A 69 15.68 2.11 -6.55
N PHE A 70 16.07 3.35 -6.82
CA PHE A 70 16.51 4.32 -5.81
C PHE A 70 15.39 5.23 -5.29
N CYS A 71 14.13 5.00 -5.72
CA CYS A 71 13.01 5.77 -5.20
C CYS A 71 12.65 5.34 -3.77
N ASN A 72 12.52 6.33 -2.87
CA ASN A 72 12.13 6.11 -1.47
C ASN A 72 10.65 6.38 -1.21
N PHE A 73 9.88 6.67 -2.27
CA PHE A 73 8.44 6.87 -2.18
C PHE A 73 7.73 5.62 -2.73
N MET A 74 6.52 5.37 -2.23
CA MET A 74 5.73 4.21 -2.61
C MET A 74 5.32 4.28 -4.09
N HIS A 75 5.72 3.29 -4.87
CA HIS A 75 5.22 3.05 -6.22
C HIS A 75 4.04 2.09 -6.09
N LEU A 76 2.81 2.60 -6.12
CA LEU A 76 1.65 1.76 -5.86
C LEU A 76 1.22 0.96 -7.08
N LYS A 77 0.97 -0.33 -6.88
CA LYS A 77 0.35 -1.18 -7.88
C LYS A 77 -1.11 -0.76 -8.08
N ALA A 78 -1.47 -0.36 -9.30
CA ALA A 78 -2.85 -0.10 -9.65
C ALA A 78 -3.67 -1.41 -9.60
N ILE A 79 -4.84 -1.35 -8.96
CA ILE A 79 -5.84 -2.42 -9.03
C ILE A 79 -6.82 -2.14 -10.17
N SER A 80 -7.40 -3.19 -10.75
CA SER A 80 -8.44 -3.02 -11.76
C SER A 80 -9.68 -2.35 -11.14
N PRO A 81 -10.44 -1.54 -11.90
CA PRO A 81 -11.67 -0.93 -11.41
C PRO A 81 -12.67 -1.94 -10.84
N GLU A 82 -12.80 -3.11 -11.48
CA GLU A 82 -13.67 -4.20 -11.03
C GLU A 82 -13.24 -4.76 -9.66
N LEU A 83 -11.94 -5.03 -9.47
CA LEU A 83 -11.41 -5.49 -8.19
C LEU A 83 -11.60 -4.42 -7.11
N GLY A 84 -11.37 -3.15 -7.47
CA GLY A 84 -11.63 -2.03 -6.61
C GLY A 84 -13.08 -2.01 -6.12
N GLU A 85 -14.04 -2.08 -7.03
CA GLU A 85 -15.47 -2.10 -6.71
C GLU A 85 -15.82 -3.29 -5.80
N ARG A 86 -15.27 -4.47 -6.06
CA ARG A 86 -15.51 -5.65 -5.21
C ARG A 86 -14.95 -5.50 -3.79
N LEU A 87 -13.78 -4.89 -3.64
CA LEU A 87 -13.11 -4.74 -2.34
C LEU A 87 -13.70 -3.59 -1.51
N TYR A 88 -14.06 -2.48 -2.16
CA TYR A 88 -14.36 -1.23 -1.47
C TYR A 88 -15.77 -0.68 -1.79
N GLY A 89 -16.41 -1.15 -2.86
CA GLY A 89 -17.70 -0.67 -3.33
C GLY A 89 -17.71 0.84 -3.55
N ARG A 90 -18.80 1.51 -3.14
CA ARG A 90 -18.94 2.97 -3.21
C ARG A 90 -17.89 3.77 -2.42
N ARG A 91 -17.09 3.14 -1.55
CA ARG A 91 -16.01 3.81 -0.80
C ARG A 91 -14.83 4.23 -1.69
N LEU A 92 -14.69 3.68 -2.89
CA LEU A 92 -13.62 4.04 -3.83
C LEU A 92 -13.85 5.31 -4.62
N ALA A 93 -15.09 5.81 -4.71
CA ALA A 93 -15.33 7.12 -5.33
C ALA A 93 -14.37 8.16 -4.73
N GLN A 94 -14.17 8.12 -3.42
CA GLN A 94 -13.34 9.08 -2.70
C GLN A 94 -11.82 8.95 -2.96
N PHE A 95 -11.31 7.80 -3.42
CA PHE A 95 -9.89 7.60 -3.71
C PHE A 95 -9.54 7.77 -5.20
N TYR A 96 -10.50 7.57 -6.11
CA TYR A 96 -10.32 7.84 -7.55
C TYR A 96 -10.74 9.27 -7.96
N PHE A 97 -11.58 9.97 -7.19
CA PHE A 97 -11.93 11.38 -7.47
C PHE A 97 -10.83 12.39 -7.11
N ASP A 98 -9.74 11.97 -6.45
CA ASP A 98 -8.58 12.84 -6.17
C ASP A 98 -7.52 12.77 -7.29
N VAL A 99 -7.95 12.43 -8.52
CA VAL A 99 -7.24 12.78 -9.75
C VAL A 99 -7.85 14.10 -10.24
N SER A 100 -7.71 15.13 -9.43
CA SER A 100 -8.15 16.49 -9.76
C SER A 100 -7.16 17.08 -10.77
N HIS A 101 -7.59 17.17 -12.03
CA HIS A 101 -7.12 18.02 -13.14
C HIS A 101 -5.75 18.70 -13.00
#